data_AF-R7XR88-F1
#
_entry.id   AF-R7XR88-F1
#
_cell.length_a   1.000
_cell.length_b   1.000
_cell.length_c   1.000
_cell.angle_alpha   90.00
_cell.angle_beta   90.00
_cell.angle_gamma   90.00
#
_symmetry.space_group_name_H-M   'P 1'
#
loop_
_entity.id
_entity.type
_entity.pdbx_description
1 polymer ?
#
loop_
_entity_poly.entity_id
_entity_poly.type
_entity_poly.pdbx_seq_one_letter_code
_entity_poly.pdbx_strand_id
1 'polypeptide(L)'
;MATAGGAGIGGMVATRQEGGQAVAKGTVEARRERGRAARQQVPRGAHEAIGNVDRDPVELLEISSQGRVERLVPLRYGRMIQSPFAFYRGSAILQAHDLAGTADSGLHMQICGDCHLANFGGFATPERALLFDLNDFDETSPGPWEWDLKRLCASFVVAARHLRHKSAVAEDMVREAVGSYQRRMLAYGEMGMLDTWYDRITFERLLEEDTLPEVQKRIRRGMERAADRTHESLLPKLAERIGDRWSILDAPPAIFHVRGEQTLFGPGDDWLAASDADLALDQAYQDYLSTLAADRRRLLGHFTRHDLAFKVVGVGSVGKRCLVQLLVDQHDKPLFLQVKEATRSVVARYFKSAPTAHEGRRVVEGQRLMQAASDLFLGWTKGPFGRHFYLRQLRDMKLSAQIELMDGELLGRYASLCGWVLARAHAKASGLAAEVSGYLGRSDRMAEAMVGYANGYADQVERDYDQFVAACRSGRLEARTDADMAADFRV
;
A
#
# COMPACT_ATOMS: atom_id res chain seq x y z
N MET A 1 -52.21 49.75 -0.21
CA MET A 1 -52.44 48.68 -1.20
C MET A 1 -51.18 47.83 -1.28
N ALA A 2 -51.37 46.51 -1.16
CA ALA A 2 -50.50 45.34 -1.46
C ALA A 2 -49.30 45.56 -2.42
N THR A 3 -48.17 44.83 -2.46
CA THR A 3 -47.60 43.61 -1.84
C THR A 3 -46.19 43.38 -2.45
N ALA A 4 -45.40 42.46 -1.84
CA ALA A 4 -44.23 41.71 -2.36
C ALA A 4 -42.87 42.42 -2.29
N GLY A 5 -41.76 41.83 -1.82
CA GLY A 5 -41.39 40.43 -1.68
C GLY A 5 -40.13 40.18 -2.53
N GLY A 6 -38.97 39.98 -1.89
CA GLY A 6 -37.70 39.77 -2.61
C GLY A 6 -36.60 39.22 -1.70
N ALA A 7 -36.44 37.89 -1.72
CA ALA A 7 -35.41 37.15 -1.00
C ALA A 7 -34.02 37.38 -1.62
N GLY A 8 -33.03 37.70 -0.77
CA GLY A 8 -31.62 37.77 -1.13
C GLY A 8 -30.97 36.39 -0.99
N ILE A 9 -30.54 35.85 -2.12
CA ILE A 9 -30.05 34.49 -2.32
C ILE A 9 -28.59 34.42 -1.85
N GLY A 10 -28.33 33.66 -0.79
CA GLY A 10 -26.97 33.29 -0.37
C GLY A 10 -26.36 32.30 -1.37
N GLY A 11 -25.61 32.81 -2.34
CA GLY A 11 -24.85 32.01 -3.29
C GLY A 11 -23.78 31.18 -2.58
N MET A 12 -24.06 29.89 -2.39
CA MET A 12 -23.09 28.93 -1.89
C MET A 12 -22.08 28.64 -3.01
N VAL A 13 -20.91 29.29 -2.93
CA VAL A 13 -19.79 28.99 -3.83
C VAL A 13 -19.29 27.58 -3.52
N ALA A 14 -19.65 26.62 -4.38
CA ALA A 14 -18.98 25.34 -4.47
C ALA A 14 -17.69 25.56 -5.27
N THR A 15 -16.56 25.70 -4.59
CA THR A 15 -15.25 25.64 -5.23
C THR A 15 -15.04 24.21 -5.73
N ARG A 16 -15.23 23.99 -7.04
CA ARG A 16 -14.75 22.78 -7.72
C ARG A 16 -13.21 22.84 -7.72
N GLN A 17 -12.58 22.01 -6.89
CA GLN A 17 -11.21 21.61 -7.14
C GLN A 17 -11.25 20.45 -8.14
N GLU A 18 -10.45 20.56 -9.22
CA GLU A 18 -10.24 19.46 -10.16
C GLU A 18 -9.75 18.23 -9.40
N GLY A 19 -10.51 17.13 -9.44
CA GLY A 19 -10.14 15.84 -8.85
C GLY A 19 -10.52 15.62 -7.38
N GLY A 20 -11.01 16.63 -6.65
CA GLY A 20 -11.50 16.47 -5.28
C GLY A 20 -13.01 16.21 -5.24
N GLN A 21 -13.45 15.15 -4.56
CA GLN A 21 -14.87 15.03 -4.19
C GLN A 21 -15.29 16.25 -3.36
N ALA A 22 -16.44 16.83 -3.69
CA ALA A 22 -16.99 17.96 -2.95
C ALA A 22 -17.24 17.55 -1.49
N VAL A 23 -16.56 18.18 -0.53
CA VAL A 23 -16.79 17.97 0.90
C VAL A 23 -18.21 18.42 1.22
N ALA A 24 -19.06 17.47 1.58
CA ALA A 24 -20.46 17.73 1.82
C ALA A 24 -20.67 18.50 3.12
N LYS A 25 -20.81 19.83 3.00
CA LYS A 25 -21.12 20.76 4.10
C LYS A 25 -22.44 20.36 4.78
N GLY A 26 -22.48 20.31 6.11
CA GLY A 26 -23.66 19.98 6.89
C GLY A 26 -23.33 19.53 8.33
N THR A 27 -24.33 19.49 9.20
CA THR A 27 -24.18 18.97 10.57
C THR A 27 -23.87 17.48 10.55
N VAL A 28 -23.11 16.97 11.54
CA VAL A 28 -22.72 15.55 11.64
C VAL A 28 -23.92 14.60 11.44
N GLU A 29 -25.09 14.94 12.01
CA GLU A 29 -26.29 14.12 11.87
C GLU A 29 -26.84 14.09 10.43
N ALA A 30 -26.87 15.22 9.73
CA ALA A 30 -27.27 15.25 8.32
C ALA A 30 -26.33 14.42 7.43
N ARG A 31 -25.03 14.35 7.79
CA ARG A 31 -24.06 13.49 7.11
C ARG A 31 -24.31 12.01 7.39
N ARG A 32 -24.62 11.65 8.64
CA ARG A 32 -25.04 10.30 9.00
C ARG A 32 -26.30 9.86 8.28
N GLU A 33 -27.28 10.76 8.11
CA GLU A 33 -28.49 10.48 7.33
C GLU A 33 -28.18 10.15 5.87
N ARG A 34 -27.20 10.81 5.24
CA ARG A 34 -26.74 10.41 3.89
C ARG A 34 -26.18 8.99 3.87
N GLY A 35 -25.42 8.62 4.89
CA GLY A 35 -24.96 7.25 5.08
C GLY A 35 -26.11 6.25 5.23
N ARG A 36 -27.12 6.59 6.04
CA ARG A 36 -28.32 5.76 6.21
C ARG A 36 -29.12 5.63 4.91
N ALA A 37 -29.22 6.70 4.12
CA ALA A 37 -29.85 6.69 2.81
C ALA A 37 -29.07 5.80 1.81
N ALA A 38 -27.74 5.88 1.78
CA ALA A 38 -26.90 4.97 0.99
C ALA A 38 -27.13 3.51 1.38
N ARG A 39 -27.31 3.21 2.68
CA ARG A 39 -27.64 1.86 3.17
C ARG A 39 -29.02 1.36 2.70
N GLN A 40 -29.99 2.25 2.51
CA GLN A 40 -31.30 1.85 1.97
C GLN A 40 -31.19 1.40 0.52
N GLN A 41 -30.29 2.00 -0.26
CA GLN A 41 -30.02 1.63 -1.65
C GLN A 41 -29.16 0.36 -1.75
N VAL A 42 -28.10 0.29 -0.93
CA VAL A 42 -27.19 -0.85 -0.87
C VAL A 42 -27.13 -1.37 0.57
N PRO A 43 -27.95 -2.37 0.91
CA PRO A 43 -27.93 -2.98 2.24
C PRO A 43 -26.56 -3.60 2.54
N ARG A 44 -26.15 -3.57 3.81
CA ARG A 44 -24.84 -4.10 4.25
C ARG A 44 -24.61 -5.57 3.85
N GLY A 45 -25.67 -6.39 3.83
CA GLY A 45 -25.60 -7.79 3.40
C GLY A 45 -25.24 -7.97 1.92
N ALA A 46 -25.48 -6.98 1.06
CA ALA A 46 -25.10 -7.05 -0.35
C ALA A 46 -23.57 -7.12 -0.55
N HIS A 47 -22.79 -6.75 0.46
CA HIS A 47 -21.33 -6.81 0.43
C HIS A 47 -20.75 -8.22 0.63
N GLU A 48 -21.59 -9.22 0.90
CA GLU A 48 -21.18 -10.63 0.95
C GLU A 48 -20.75 -11.15 -0.44
N ALA A 49 -21.29 -10.57 -1.52
CA ALA A 49 -21.02 -11.02 -2.89
C ALA A 49 -19.54 -10.86 -3.29
N ILE A 50 -18.96 -11.95 -3.80
CA ILE A 50 -17.55 -12.03 -4.26
C ILE A 50 -17.31 -11.49 -5.67
N GLY A 51 -18.39 -11.20 -6.41
CA GLY A 51 -18.33 -10.56 -7.73
C GLY A 51 -18.14 -11.51 -8.90
N ASN A 52 -17.60 -11.00 -10.01
CA ASN A 52 -17.42 -11.79 -11.24
C ASN A 52 -16.10 -12.57 -11.19
N VAL A 53 -16.20 -13.86 -10.88
CA VAL A 53 -15.05 -14.79 -10.79
C VAL A 53 -14.92 -15.71 -12.00
N ASP A 54 -15.76 -15.54 -13.02
CA ASP A 54 -15.69 -16.28 -14.29
C ASP A 54 -14.65 -15.62 -15.22
N ARG A 55 -13.38 -15.99 -15.01
CA ARG A 55 -12.20 -15.38 -15.64
C ARG A 55 -10.96 -16.25 -15.46
N ASP A 56 -10.03 -16.22 -16.42
CA ASP A 56 -8.73 -16.89 -16.29
C ASP A 56 -7.82 -16.10 -15.33
N PRO A 57 -7.47 -16.64 -14.14
CA PRO A 57 -6.53 -15.97 -13.24
C PRO A 57 -5.15 -15.76 -13.88
N VAL A 58 -4.71 -16.66 -14.78
CA VAL A 58 -3.39 -16.58 -15.41
C VAL A 58 -3.31 -15.41 -16.37
N GLU A 59 -4.33 -15.16 -17.19
CA GLU A 59 -4.38 -14.01 -18.10
C GLU A 59 -4.26 -12.68 -17.35
N LEU A 60 -4.98 -12.54 -16.22
CA LEU A 60 -4.87 -11.34 -15.38
C LEU A 60 -3.49 -11.20 -14.73
N LEU A 61 -2.84 -12.30 -14.35
CA LEU A 61 -1.47 -12.28 -13.84
C LEU A 61 -0.46 -11.86 -14.90
N GLU A 62 -0.64 -12.30 -16.15
CA GLU A 62 0.15 -11.90 -17.32
C GLU A 62 -0.04 -10.40 -17.58
N ILE A 63 -1.28 -9.90 -17.58
CA ILE A 63 -1.57 -8.46 -17.68
C ILE A 63 -0.86 -7.67 -16.56
N SER A 64 -0.87 -8.19 -15.33
CA SER A 64 -0.16 -7.57 -14.20
C SER A 64 1.38 -7.69 -14.28
N SER A 65 1.91 -8.58 -15.13
CA SER A 65 3.34 -8.74 -15.39
C SER A 65 3.86 -7.85 -16.54
N GLN A 66 2.97 -7.31 -17.37
CA GLN A 66 3.36 -6.44 -18.48
C GLN A 66 4.20 -5.24 -18.01
N GLY A 67 5.28 -4.96 -18.74
CA GLY A 67 6.18 -3.84 -18.47
C GLY A 67 7.23 -4.08 -17.38
N ARG A 68 7.20 -5.23 -16.68
CA ARG A 68 8.24 -5.65 -15.73
C ARG A 68 9.53 -6.04 -16.43
N VAL A 69 10.64 -6.05 -15.69
CA VAL A 69 11.91 -6.65 -16.12
C VAL A 69 11.67 -8.14 -16.35
N GLU A 70 11.80 -8.59 -17.60
CA GLU A 70 11.37 -9.90 -18.08
C GLU A 70 11.98 -11.06 -17.28
N ARG A 71 13.30 -11.05 -17.06
CA ARG A 71 14.01 -12.09 -16.31
C ARG A 71 13.61 -12.18 -14.83
N LEU A 72 12.88 -11.20 -14.30
CA LEU A 72 12.36 -11.20 -12.94
C LEU A 72 10.90 -11.68 -12.85
N VAL A 73 10.20 -11.84 -13.96
CA VAL A 73 8.84 -12.39 -13.97
C VAL A 73 8.80 -13.82 -13.41
N PRO A 74 9.74 -14.73 -13.76
CA PRO A 74 9.76 -16.07 -13.15
C PRO A 74 9.99 -16.03 -11.64
N LEU A 75 10.80 -15.09 -11.14
CA LEU A 75 11.01 -14.90 -9.70
C LEU A 75 9.74 -14.43 -9.00
N ARG A 76 8.94 -13.56 -9.65
CA ARG A 76 7.62 -13.14 -9.12
C ARG A 76 6.74 -14.37 -8.90
N TYR A 77 6.62 -15.22 -9.91
CA TYR A 77 5.79 -16.42 -9.84
C TYR A 77 6.34 -17.45 -8.84
N GLY A 78 7.66 -17.63 -8.76
CA GLY A 78 8.28 -18.51 -7.77
C GLY A 78 8.12 -18.04 -6.31
N ARG A 79 7.95 -16.73 -6.07
CA ARG A 79 7.56 -16.22 -4.74
C ARG A 79 6.06 -16.35 -4.48
N MET A 80 5.22 -16.24 -5.51
CA MET A 80 3.77 -16.41 -5.39
C MET A 80 3.36 -17.87 -5.16
N ILE A 81 4.09 -18.83 -5.74
CA ILE A 81 3.79 -20.28 -5.65
C ILE A 81 4.08 -20.87 -4.26
N GLN A 82 4.69 -20.11 -3.35
CA GLN A 82 5.06 -20.60 -2.02
C GLN A 82 3.83 -20.95 -1.16
N SER A 83 2.73 -20.20 -1.32
CA SER A 83 1.47 -20.47 -0.62
C SER A 83 0.29 -19.69 -1.22
N PRO A 84 -0.96 -20.09 -0.95
CA PRO A 84 -2.14 -19.29 -1.29
C PRO A 84 -2.09 -17.86 -0.72
N PHE A 85 -1.47 -17.69 0.46
CA PHE A 85 -1.30 -16.36 1.05
C PHE A 85 -0.27 -15.51 0.29
N ALA A 86 0.86 -16.08 -0.12
CA ALA A 86 1.84 -15.38 -0.97
C ALA A 86 1.25 -15.02 -2.33
N PHE A 87 0.45 -15.92 -2.92
CA PHE A 87 -0.30 -15.70 -4.14
C PHE A 87 -1.26 -14.51 -4.00
N TYR A 88 -2.11 -14.49 -2.96
CA TYR A 88 -3.08 -13.40 -2.71
C TYR A 88 -2.43 -12.01 -2.62
N ARG A 89 -1.26 -11.94 -1.98
CA ARG A 89 -0.45 -10.71 -1.89
C ARG A 89 0.14 -10.28 -3.24
N GLY A 90 0.37 -11.23 -4.14
CA GLY A 90 0.91 -10.98 -5.47
C GLY A 90 -0.14 -10.73 -6.55
N SER A 91 -1.43 -10.91 -6.25
CA SER A 91 -2.52 -11.01 -7.23
C SER A 91 -3.66 -10.00 -7.02
N ALA A 92 -3.35 -8.79 -6.52
CA ALA A 92 -4.34 -7.73 -6.28
C ALA A 92 -5.26 -7.42 -7.48
N ILE A 93 -4.74 -7.60 -8.71
CA ILE A 93 -5.50 -7.43 -9.95
C ILE A 93 -6.74 -8.34 -10.05
N LEU A 94 -6.69 -9.55 -9.47
CA LEU A 94 -7.79 -10.51 -9.51
C LEU A 94 -8.98 -9.96 -8.72
N GLN A 95 -8.77 -9.56 -7.48
CA GLN A 95 -9.84 -9.04 -6.64
C GLN A 95 -10.37 -7.71 -7.13
N ALA A 96 -9.51 -6.82 -7.64
CA ALA A 96 -9.97 -5.58 -8.23
C ALA A 96 -10.86 -5.82 -9.47
N HIS A 97 -10.56 -6.85 -10.28
CA HIS A 97 -11.41 -7.28 -11.38
C HIS A 97 -12.75 -7.79 -10.87
N ASP A 98 -12.72 -8.76 -9.94
CA ASP A 98 -13.91 -9.45 -9.48
C ASP A 98 -14.89 -8.48 -8.78
N LEU A 99 -14.35 -7.50 -8.04
CA LEU A 99 -15.13 -6.48 -7.32
C LEU A 99 -15.77 -5.40 -8.21
N ALA A 100 -15.34 -5.27 -9.47
CA ALA A 100 -15.79 -4.21 -10.38
C ALA A 100 -17.32 -4.17 -10.59
N GLY A 101 -17.97 -5.34 -10.49
CA GLY A 101 -19.43 -5.50 -10.62
C GLY A 101 -20.16 -5.68 -9.30
N THR A 102 -19.50 -5.56 -8.15
CA THR A 102 -20.14 -5.76 -6.84
C THR A 102 -20.88 -4.51 -6.36
N ALA A 103 -21.71 -4.68 -5.33
CA ALA A 103 -22.40 -3.59 -4.66
C ALA A 103 -21.45 -2.45 -4.22
N ASP A 104 -21.86 -1.22 -4.50
CA ASP A 104 -21.12 0.02 -4.23
C ASP A 104 -22.04 1.00 -3.49
N SER A 105 -21.67 1.41 -2.26
CA SER A 105 -22.47 2.35 -1.48
C SER A 105 -22.55 3.76 -2.08
N GLY A 106 -21.71 4.07 -3.07
CA GLY A 106 -21.54 5.41 -3.64
C GLY A 106 -20.69 6.34 -2.78
N LEU A 107 -20.14 5.84 -1.66
CA LEU A 107 -19.23 6.58 -0.78
C LEU A 107 -17.78 6.39 -1.23
N HIS A 108 -17.43 6.88 -2.41
CA HIS A 108 -16.07 6.72 -2.92
C HIS A 108 -15.08 7.59 -2.15
N MET A 109 -13.82 7.18 -2.10
CA MET A 109 -12.73 7.94 -1.48
C MET A 109 -11.38 7.48 -2.03
N GLN A 110 -10.30 8.15 -1.64
CA GLN A 110 -8.95 7.59 -1.84
C GLN A 110 -8.79 6.33 -0.98
N ILE A 111 -8.54 5.18 -1.63
CA ILE A 111 -8.31 3.88 -0.99
C ILE A 111 -6.87 3.41 -1.23
N CYS A 112 -6.40 2.45 -0.45
CA CYS A 112 -5.07 1.82 -0.56
C CYS A 112 -5.00 0.93 -1.81
N GLY A 113 -6.08 0.22 -2.13
CA GLY A 113 -6.20 -0.66 -3.30
C GLY A 113 -5.56 -2.04 -3.12
N ASP A 114 -4.52 -2.15 -2.29
CA ASP A 114 -3.88 -3.40 -1.90
C ASP A 114 -3.92 -3.62 -0.37
N CYS A 115 -5.05 -3.34 0.27
CA CYS A 115 -5.18 -3.37 1.73
C CYS A 115 -5.24 -4.80 2.30
N HIS A 116 -4.11 -5.50 2.42
CA HIS A 116 -4.03 -6.82 3.07
C HIS A 116 -3.23 -6.76 4.38
N LEU A 117 -3.39 -7.75 5.29
CA LEU A 117 -2.78 -7.69 6.63
C LEU A 117 -1.25 -7.48 6.62
N ALA A 118 -0.51 -7.96 5.61
CA ALA A 118 0.94 -7.75 5.52
C ALA A 118 1.36 -6.35 5.02
N ASN A 119 0.41 -5.46 4.69
CA ASN A 119 0.65 -4.07 4.27
C ASN A 119 0.51 -3.06 5.42
N PHE A 120 0.47 -3.54 6.66
CA PHE A 120 0.51 -2.72 7.88
C PHE A 120 1.84 -2.93 8.62
N GLY A 121 2.34 -1.89 9.27
CA GLY A 121 3.58 -2.00 10.04
C GLY A 121 4.08 -0.67 10.58
N GLY A 122 5.26 -0.72 11.20
CA GLY A 122 5.86 0.44 11.86
C GLY A 122 6.85 1.20 10.98
N PHE A 123 6.99 2.50 11.19
CA PHE A 123 8.06 3.34 10.62
C PHE A 123 8.24 4.62 11.44
N ALA A 124 9.39 5.27 11.28
CA ALA A 124 9.66 6.56 11.92
C ALA A 124 8.99 7.72 11.18
N THR A 125 8.46 8.68 11.94
CA THR A 125 8.13 10.00 11.42
C THR A 125 9.41 10.82 11.19
N PRO A 126 9.31 11.95 10.48
CA PRO A 126 10.40 12.92 10.40
C PRO A 126 10.94 13.35 11.78
N GLU A 127 10.08 13.42 12.79
CA GLU A 127 10.43 13.74 14.18
C GLU A 127 10.96 12.54 14.98
N ARG A 128 11.20 11.39 14.32
CA ARG A 128 11.70 10.13 14.89
C ARG A 128 10.74 9.43 15.87
N ALA A 129 9.46 9.79 15.85
CA ALA A 129 8.42 9.04 16.56
C ALA A 129 8.07 7.76 15.78
N LEU A 130 7.85 6.63 16.47
CA LEU A 130 7.49 5.37 15.80
C LEU A 130 5.97 5.26 15.66
N LEU A 131 5.47 5.22 14.42
CA LEU A 131 4.05 5.06 14.12
C LEU A 131 3.76 3.69 13.54
N PHE A 132 2.53 3.21 13.75
CA PHE A 132 1.97 2.05 13.06
C PHE A 132 0.93 2.50 12.02
N ASP A 133 1.11 2.11 10.76
CA ASP A 133 0.27 2.55 9.64
C ASP A 133 0.29 1.57 8.44
N LEU A 134 -0.44 1.93 7.37
CA LEU A 134 -0.28 1.39 6.03
C LEU A 134 1.12 1.67 5.47
N ASN A 135 1.69 0.69 4.76
CA ASN A 135 3.07 0.68 4.28
C ASN A 135 3.23 0.66 2.75
N ASP A 136 2.16 0.36 2.02
CA ASP A 136 2.18 0.27 0.56
C ASP A 136 1.01 1.05 -0.05
N PHE A 137 1.33 1.85 -1.06
CA PHE A 137 0.42 2.77 -1.72
C PHE A 137 0.56 2.69 -3.24
N ASP A 138 1.25 1.69 -3.78
CA ASP A 138 1.43 1.51 -5.23
C ASP A 138 0.08 1.51 -5.98
N GLU A 139 -0.95 0.91 -5.36
CA GLU A 139 -2.28 0.73 -5.94
C GLU A 139 -3.28 1.81 -5.52
N THR A 140 -2.87 2.83 -4.75
CA THR A 140 -3.77 3.82 -4.17
C THR A 140 -4.52 4.63 -5.23
N SER A 141 -5.84 4.71 -5.17
CA SER A 141 -6.66 5.42 -6.16
C SER A 141 -7.99 5.81 -5.54
N PRO A 142 -8.73 6.80 -6.10
CA PRO A 142 -10.15 6.92 -5.84
C PRO A 142 -10.88 5.61 -6.16
N GLY A 143 -11.72 5.14 -5.25
CA GLY A 143 -12.50 3.91 -5.36
C GLY A 143 -13.49 3.71 -4.21
N PRO A 144 -14.29 2.63 -4.22
CA PRO A 144 -15.20 2.29 -3.14
C PRO A 144 -14.41 1.84 -1.90
N TRP A 145 -14.71 2.43 -0.75
CA TRP A 145 -14.01 2.13 0.52
C TRP A 145 -14.16 0.66 0.94
N GLU A 146 -15.22 0.00 0.45
CA GLU A 146 -15.51 -1.40 0.71
C GLU A 146 -14.46 -2.32 0.09
N TRP A 147 -13.77 -1.91 -0.98
CA TRP A 147 -12.75 -2.74 -1.62
C TRP A 147 -11.56 -2.98 -0.71
N ASP A 148 -11.11 -1.95 0.01
CA ASP A 148 -10.05 -2.10 1.01
C ASP A 148 -10.48 -2.98 2.18
N LEU A 149 -11.70 -2.78 2.69
CA LEU A 149 -12.21 -3.59 3.81
C LEU A 149 -12.37 -5.06 3.41
N LYS A 150 -12.92 -5.32 2.22
CA LYS A 150 -13.05 -6.66 1.63
C LYS A 150 -11.69 -7.31 1.45
N ARG A 151 -10.72 -6.59 0.88
CA ARG A 151 -9.34 -7.08 0.69
C ARG A 151 -8.68 -7.44 2.01
N LEU A 152 -8.88 -6.62 3.04
CA LEU A 152 -8.34 -6.84 4.38
C LEU A 152 -8.95 -8.08 5.01
N CYS A 153 -10.28 -8.22 4.99
CA CYS A 153 -10.98 -9.35 5.60
C CYS A 153 -10.61 -10.68 4.94
N ALA A 154 -10.62 -10.74 3.60
CA ALA A 154 -10.20 -11.94 2.87
C ALA A 154 -8.73 -12.31 3.18
N SER A 155 -7.86 -11.31 3.37
CA SER A 155 -6.46 -11.57 3.72
C SER A 155 -6.30 -12.30 5.06
N PHE A 156 -7.12 -11.97 6.07
CA PHE A 156 -7.09 -12.65 7.37
C PHE A 156 -7.54 -14.10 7.27
N VAL A 157 -8.60 -14.39 6.51
CA VAL A 157 -9.07 -15.77 6.31
C VAL A 157 -8.03 -16.60 5.56
N VAL A 158 -7.46 -16.07 4.46
CA VAL A 158 -6.41 -16.76 3.70
C VAL A 158 -5.17 -17.02 4.56
N ALA A 159 -4.73 -16.04 5.37
CA ALA A 159 -3.60 -16.23 6.29
C ALA A 159 -3.92 -17.25 7.38
N ALA A 160 -5.11 -17.21 7.98
CA ALA A 160 -5.54 -18.14 9.01
C ALA A 160 -5.58 -19.58 8.49
N ARG A 161 -6.09 -19.81 7.27
CA ARG A 161 -6.08 -21.12 6.61
C ARG A 161 -4.66 -21.60 6.32
N HIS A 162 -3.79 -20.71 5.82
CA HIS A 162 -2.38 -21.03 5.59
C HIS A 162 -1.64 -21.46 6.87
N LEU A 163 -1.93 -20.78 7.99
CA LEU A 163 -1.40 -21.10 9.32
C LEU A 163 -2.16 -22.24 10.04
N ARG A 164 -3.14 -22.85 9.37
CA ARG A 164 -3.95 -23.97 9.89
C ARG A 164 -4.76 -23.64 11.15
N HIS A 165 -5.17 -22.39 11.31
CA HIS A 165 -6.15 -22.01 12.32
C HIS A 165 -7.56 -22.53 11.96
N LYS A 166 -8.42 -22.70 12.98
CA LYS A 166 -9.81 -23.12 12.79
C LYS A 166 -10.63 -22.00 12.13
N SER A 167 -11.70 -22.35 11.40
CA SER A 167 -12.61 -21.39 10.75
C SER A 167 -13.10 -20.32 11.73
N ALA A 168 -13.61 -20.73 12.89
CA ALA A 168 -14.11 -19.79 13.91
C ALA A 168 -13.08 -18.72 14.30
N VAL A 169 -11.80 -19.10 14.41
CA VAL A 169 -10.71 -18.18 14.74
C VAL A 169 -10.46 -17.18 13.60
N ALA A 170 -10.57 -17.62 12.34
CA ALA A 170 -10.48 -16.73 11.18
C ALA A 170 -11.67 -15.76 11.09
N GLU A 171 -12.88 -16.25 11.39
CA GLU A 171 -14.10 -15.44 11.42
C GLU A 171 -14.03 -14.37 12.51
N ASP A 172 -13.51 -14.72 13.69
CA ASP A 172 -13.29 -13.79 14.79
C ASP A 172 -12.31 -12.67 14.39
N MET A 173 -11.22 -12.98 13.67
CA MET A 173 -10.32 -11.94 13.14
C MET A 173 -11.03 -10.95 12.21
N VAL A 174 -11.90 -11.45 11.32
CA VAL A 174 -12.69 -10.59 10.43
C VAL A 174 -13.64 -9.70 11.24
N ARG A 175 -14.32 -10.26 12.25
CA ARG A 175 -15.20 -9.50 13.15
C ARG A 175 -14.43 -8.43 13.92
N GLU A 176 -13.24 -8.74 14.41
CA GLU A 176 -12.37 -7.77 15.10
C GLU A 176 -11.93 -6.63 14.18
N ALA A 177 -11.48 -6.92 12.95
CA ALA A 177 -11.10 -5.90 11.98
C ALA A 177 -12.27 -4.98 11.63
N VAL A 178 -13.43 -5.54 11.27
CA VAL A 178 -14.62 -4.78 10.87
C VAL A 178 -15.23 -4.02 12.04
N GLY A 179 -15.29 -4.63 13.21
CA GLY A 179 -15.79 -4.01 14.44
C GLY A 179 -14.92 -2.83 14.85
N SER A 180 -13.60 -2.98 14.78
CA SER A 180 -12.66 -1.87 15.03
C SER A 180 -12.84 -0.75 14.01
N TYR A 181 -12.92 -1.09 12.72
CA TYR A 181 -13.18 -0.14 11.66
C TYR A 181 -14.47 0.67 11.91
N GLN A 182 -15.58 -0.02 12.22
CA GLN A 182 -16.87 0.60 12.53
C GLN A 182 -16.81 1.54 13.74
N ARG A 183 -16.23 1.09 14.85
CA ARG A 183 -16.10 1.90 16.08
C ARG A 183 -15.23 3.14 15.83
N ARG A 184 -14.15 3.00 15.07
CA ARG A 184 -13.25 4.11 14.76
C ARG A 184 -13.85 5.09 13.77
N MET A 185 -14.57 4.63 12.73
CA MET A 185 -15.32 5.55 11.85
C MET A 185 -16.41 6.32 12.60
N LEU A 186 -17.07 5.70 13.59
CA LEU A 186 -17.99 6.41 14.49
C LEU A 186 -17.29 7.52 15.27
N ALA A 187 -16.12 7.24 15.86
CA ALA A 187 -15.33 8.23 16.58
C ALA A 187 -14.85 9.36 15.67
N TYR A 188 -14.26 9.04 14.51
CA TYR A 188 -13.81 10.05 13.54
C TYR A 188 -14.95 10.88 12.97
N GLY A 189 -16.18 10.35 12.94
CA GLY A 189 -17.38 11.10 12.55
C GLY A 189 -17.75 12.24 13.51
N GLU A 190 -17.25 12.19 14.75
CA GLU A 190 -17.44 13.22 15.80
C GLU A 190 -16.23 14.15 15.96
N MET A 191 -15.12 13.86 15.26
CA MET A 191 -13.88 14.63 15.36
C MET A 191 -13.86 15.80 14.37
N GLY A 192 -13.18 16.88 14.77
CA GLY A 192 -12.80 17.93 13.82
C GLY A 192 -11.86 17.38 12.74
N MET A 193 -11.87 18.00 11.56
CA MET A 193 -11.00 17.56 10.46
C MET A 193 -9.52 17.71 10.84
N LEU A 194 -9.14 18.79 11.53
CA LEU A 194 -7.76 18.98 12.00
C LEU A 194 -7.36 17.89 13.00
N ASP A 195 -8.23 17.55 13.95
CA ASP A 195 -7.97 16.47 14.91
C ASP A 195 -7.81 15.13 14.20
N THR A 196 -8.62 14.86 13.18
CA THR A 196 -8.51 13.64 12.35
C THR A 196 -7.18 13.60 11.59
N TRP A 197 -6.70 14.75 11.11
CA TRP A 197 -5.39 14.85 10.45
C TRP A 197 -4.21 14.72 11.40
N TYR A 198 -4.38 15.09 12.67
CA TYR A 198 -3.36 14.95 13.70
C TYR A 198 -3.39 13.60 14.43
N ASP A 199 -4.47 12.83 14.32
CA ASP A 199 -4.56 11.50 14.95
C ASP A 199 -3.48 10.57 14.41
N ARG A 200 -2.80 9.90 15.35
CA ARG A 200 -1.67 9.01 15.11
C ARG A 200 -1.81 7.78 15.99
N ILE A 201 -1.32 6.65 15.47
CA ILE A 201 -1.22 5.40 16.20
C ILE A 201 0.26 5.19 16.51
N THR A 202 0.72 5.75 17.62
CA THR A 202 2.11 5.62 18.09
C THR A 202 2.31 4.30 18.83
N PHE A 203 3.54 3.81 18.89
CA PHE A 203 3.83 2.59 19.66
C PHE A 203 3.65 2.81 21.17
N GLU A 204 3.89 4.03 21.66
CA GLU A 204 3.61 4.44 23.04
C GLU A 204 2.12 4.32 23.34
N ARG A 205 1.25 4.81 22.45
CA ARG A 205 -0.21 4.66 22.58
C ARG A 205 -0.63 3.20 22.56
N LEU A 206 -0.01 2.36 21.72
CA LEU A 206 -0.29 0.93 21.72
C LEU A 206 0.12 0.24 23.03
N LEU A 207 1.19 0.70 23.69
CA LEU A 207 1.57 0.20 25.02
C LEU A 207 0.59 0.62 26.11
N GLU A 208 0.05 1.83 26.01
CA GLU A 208 -0.93 2.37 26.96
C GLU A 208 -2.31 1.71 26.81
N GLU A 209 -2.75 1.43 25.58
CA GLU A 209 -4.06 0.85 25.29
C GLU A 209 -4.12 -0.68 25.51
N ASP A 210 -2.99 -1.41 25.42
CA ASP A 210 -2.98 -2.86 25.63
C ASP A 210 -2.63 -3.24 27.07
N THR A 211 -3.43 -4.14 27.66
CA THR A 211 -3.28 -4.60 29.04
C THR A 211 -2.54 -5.92 29.17
N LEU A 212 -2.26 -6.63 28.07
CA LEU A 212 -1.57 -7.93 28.13
C LEU A 212 -0.05 -7.76 28.16
N PRO A 213 0.63 -8.30 29.19
CA PRO A 213 2.09 -8.18 29.33
C PRO A 213 2.88 -8.71 28.13
N GLU A 214 2.45 -9.83 27.53
CA GLU A 214 3.12 -10.42 26.37
C GLU A 214 2.99 -9.57 25.10
N VAL A 215 1.85 -8.91 24.90
CA VAL A 215 1.67 -7.97 23.78
C VAL A 215 2.53 -6.74 23.99
N GLN A 216 2.50 -6.13 25.18
CA GLN A 216 3.36 -5.00 25.52
C GLN A 216 4.85 -5.33 25.33
N LYS A 217 5.29 -6.51 25.75
CA LYS A 217 6.66 -6.99 25.55
C LYS A 217 7.03 -7.10 24.08
N ARG A 218 6.13 -7.57 23.22
CA ARG A 218 6.32 -7.61 21.76
C ARG A 218 6.42 -6.20 21.17
N ILE A 219 5.59 -5.27 21.63
CA ILE A 219 5.64 -3.86 21.20
C ILE A 219 6.99 -3.23 21.58
N ARG A 220 7.45 -3.37 22.84
CA ARG A 220 8.77 -2.87 23.29
C ARG A 220 9.92 -3.44 22.46
N ARG A 221 9.93 -4.76 22.23
CA ARG A 221 10.91 -5.41 21.34
C ARG A 221 10.85 -4.89 19.91
N GLY A 222 9.66 -4.55 19.42
CA GLY A 222 9.47 -3.88 18.14
C GLY A 222 10.16 -2.52 18.10
N MET A 223 9.95 -1.70 19.14
CA MET A 223 10.58 -0.37 19.27
C MET A 223 12.10 -0.46 19.31
N GLU A 224 12.66 -1.36 20.13
CA GLU A 224 14.11 -1.60 20.21
C GLU A 224 14.70 -1.97 18.84
N ARG A 225 14.07 -2.93 18.14
CA ARG A 225 14.50 -3.35 16.81
C ARG A 225 14.38 -2.26 15.75
N ALA A 226 13.45 -1.32 15.90
CA ALA A 226 13.28 -0.21 14.99
C ALA A 226 14.40 0.81 15.17
N ALA A 227 14.81 1.09 16.40
CA ALA A 227 15.86 2.06 16.73
C ALA A 227 17.20 1.73 16.03
N ASP A 228 17.52 0.45 15.89
CA ASP A 228 18.75 -0.03 15.25
C ASP A 228 18.72 -0.01 13.71
N ARG A 229 17.58 0.33 13.09
CA ARG A 229 17.39 0.32 11.62
C ARG A 229 17.55 1.72 11.04
N THR A 230 18.80 2.19 10.94
CA THR A 230 19.17 3.48 10.36
C THR A 230 19.98 3.31 9.07
N HIS A 231 20.18 4.39 8.32
CA HIS A 231 21.02 4.37 7.11
C HIS A 231 22.47 3.96 7.44
N GLU A 232 23.00 4.41 8.57
CA GLU A 232 24.34 4.04 9.05
C GLU A 232 24.46 2.55 9.36
N SER A 233 23.43 1.93 9.94
CA SER A 233 23.45 0.48 10.22
C SER A 233 23.19 -0.38 8.98
N LEU A 234 22.71 0.23 7.88
CA LEU A 234 22.52 -0.41 6.58
C LEU A 234 23.77 -0.34 5.70
N LEU A 235 24.53 0.76 5.74
CA LEU A 235 25.69 1.00 4.89
C LEU A 235 26.68 -0.19 4.85
N PRO A 236 27.22 -0.69 5.98
CA PRO A 236 28.18 -1.79 5.95
C PRO A 236 27.58 -3.13 5.51
N LYS A 237 26.25 -3.25 5.40
CA LYS A 237 25.56 -4.45 4.93
C LYS A 237 25.23 -4.41 3.44
N LEU A 238 25.26 -3.22 2.83
CA LEU A 238 24.78 -2.99 1.46
C LEU A 238 25.84 -2.40 0.55
N ALA A 239 26.91 -1.82 1.07
CA ALA A 239 27.93 -1.15 0.27
C ALA A 239 29.32 -1.41 0.85
N GLU A 240 30.30 -1.32 -0.03
CA GLU A 240 31.72 -1.29 0.30
C GLU A 240 32.35 0.03 -0.17
N ARG A 241 33.52 0.35 0.39
CA ARG A 241 34.26 1.55 0.01
C ARG A 241 35.30 1.21 -1.03
N ILE A 242 35.20 1.85 -2.19
CA ILE A 242 36.14 1.72 -3.31
C ILE A 242 36.78 3.09 -3.51
N GLY A 243 38.00 3.27 -2.99
CA GLY A 243 38.68 4.56 -2.96
C GLY A 243 37.95 5.58 -2.07
N ASP A 244 37.56 6.70 -2.66
CA ASP A 244 36.84 7.78 -1.98
C ASP A 244 35.30 7.65 -2.05
N ARG A 245 34.78 6.69 -2.82
CA ARG A 245 33.35 6.47 -3.01
C ARG A 245 32.86 5.19 -2.34
N TRP A 246 31.57 5.19 -2.03
CA TRP A 246 30.86 3.99 -1.62
C TRP A 246 30.19 3.38 -2.85
N SER A 247 30.28 2.07 -3.00
CA SER A 247 29.58 1.33 -4.04
C SER A 247 28.73 0.23 -3.42
N ILE A 248 27.51 0.07 -3.92
CA ILE A 248 26.57 -0.95 -3.47
C ILE A 248 27.09 -2.33 -3.89
N LEU A 249 27.00 -3.30 -2.98
CA LEU A 249 27.40 -4.67 -3.27
C LEU A 249 26.33 -5.36 -4.12
N ASP A 250 26.74 -5.92 -5.26
CA ASP A 250 25.88 -6.79 -6.06
C ASP A 250 25.65 -8.12 -5.32
N ALA A 251 24.38 -8.51 -5.20
CA ALA A 251 23.92 -9.78 -4.65
C ALA A 251 22.66 -10.21 -5.41
N PRO A 252 22.78 -10.63 -6.68
CA PRO A 252 21.64 -11.02 -7.51
C PRO A 252 20.92 -12.28 -6.95
N PRO A 253 19.59 -12.38 -7.13
CA PRO A 253 18.74 -11.40 -7.82
C PRO A 253 18.35 -10.20 -6.94
N ALA A 254 18.75 -10.16 -5.66
CA ALA A 254 18.19 -9.21 -4.68
C ALA A 254 18.60 -7.75 -4.92
N ILE A 255 19.86 -7.53 -5.31
CA ILE A 255 20.42 -6.22 -5.65
C ILE A 255 21.50 -6.38 -6.71
N PHE A 256 21.51 -5.55 -7.74
CA PHE A 256 22.50 -5.62 -8.81
C PHE A 256 22.55 -4.30 -9.60
N HIS A 257 23.68 -3.96 -10.21
CA HIS A 257 23.77 -2.80 -11.09
C HIS A 257 23.09 -3.05 -12.44
N VAL A 258 22.29 -2.09 -12.93
CA VAL A 258 21.54 -2.22 -14.20
C VAL A 258 22.46 -2.48 -15.39
N ARG A 259 23.64 -1.85 -15.41
CA ARG A 259 24.68 -2.03 -16.44
C ARG A 259 25.88 -2.85 -15.96
N GLY A 260 25.75 -3.54 -14.83
CA GLY A 260 26.80 -4.40 -14.27
C GLY A 260 26.85 -5.76 -14.96
N GLU A 261 27.95 -6.49 -14.73
CA GLU A 261 28.17 -7.83 -15.31
C GLU A 261 27.08 -8.84 -14.88
N GLN A 262 26.53 -8.67 -13.68
CA GLN A 262 25.50 -9.53 -13.11
C GLN A 262 24.06 -9.02 -13.37
N THR A 263 23.87 -8.17 -14.38
CA THR A 263 22.55 -7.59 -14.67
C THR A 263 21.51 -8.63 -15.09
N LEU A 264 20.29 -8.47 -14.57
CA LEU A 264 19.10 -9.22 -15.00
C LEU A 264 18.29 -8.49 -16.08
N PHE A 265 18.76 -7.35 -16.59
CA PHE A 265 18.14 -6.69 -17.74
C PHE A 265 18.55 -7.40 -19.03
N GLY A 266 17.57 -7.71 -19.90
CA GLY A 266 17.84 -8.28 -21.21
C GLY A 266 18.37 -7.21 -22.19
N PRO A 267 19.14 -7.57 -23.22
CA PRO A 267 19.67 -6.62 -24.20
C PRO A 267 18.62 -5.77 -24.92
N GLY A 268 17.37 -6.25 -24.99
CA GLY A 268 16.23 -5.53 -25.56
C GLY A 268 15.50 -4.59 -24.60
N ASP A 269 15.95 -4.45 -23.34
CA ASP A 269 15.32 -3.53 -22.38
C ASP A 269 15.66 -2.06 -22.73
N ASP A 270 14.64 -1.20 -22.72
CA ASP A 270 14.74 0.21 -23.11
C ASP A 270 15.78 0.98 -22.29
N TRP A 271 15.97 0.64 -21.01
CA TRP A 271 16.97 1.26 -20.13
C TRP A 271 18.43 1.00 -20.53
N LEU A 272 18.70 -0.14 -21.16
CA LEU A 272 20.03 -0.43 -21.70
C LEU A 272 20.30 0.31 -23.01
N ALA A 273 19.25 0.63 -23.78
CA ALA A 273 19.35 1.35 -25.04
C ALA A 273 19.57 2.88 -24.89
N ALA A 274 19.39 3.44 -23.69
CA ALA A 274 19.62 4.86 -23.45
C ALA A 274 21.11 5.22 -23.64
N SER A 275 21.39 6.08 -24.62
CA SER A 275 22.77 6.47 -24.99
C SER A 275 23.47 7.34 -23.94
N ASP A 276 22.71 8.10 -23.15
CA ASP A 276 23.21 8.95 -22.07
C ASP A 276 22.36 8.76 -20.80
N ALA A 277 22.66 7.69 -20.06
CA ALA A 277 21.91 7.33 -18.86
C ALA A 277 22.12 8.32 -17.72
N ASP A 278 23.32 8.92 -17.60
CA ASP A 278 23.62 9.85 -16.51
C ASP A 278 22.87 11.17 -16.70
N LEU A 279 22.83 11.74 -17.91
CA LEU A 279 22.03 12.93 -18.18
C LEU A 279 20.54 12.69 -17.89
N ALA A 280 20.01 11.53 -18.27
CA ALA A 280 18.61 11.19 -18.01
C ALA A 280 18.32 11.01 -16.51
N LEU A 281 19.25 10.42 -15.75
CA LEU A 281 19.15 10.28 -14.30
C LEU A 281 19.22 11.65 -13.60
N ASP A 282 20.13 12.52 -14.03
CA ASP A 282 20.28 13.86 -13.47
C ASP A 282 19.03 14.70 -13.73
N GLN A 283 18.48 14.66 -14.95
CA GLN A 283 17.21 15.34 -15.26
C GLN A 283 16.05 14.80 -14.40
N ALA A 284 15.91 13.47 -14.30
CA ALA A 284 14.88 12.87 -13.47
C ALA A 284 15.04 13.26 -11.99
N TYR A 285 16.28 13.40 -11.50
CA TYR A 285 16.54 13.85 -10.14
C TYR A 285 16.19 15.33 -9.95
N GLN A 286 16.49 16.21 -10.91
CA GLN A 286 16.08 17.63 -10.86
C GLN A 286 14.56 17.79 -10.86
N ASP A 287 13.87 17.05 -11.72
CA ASP A 287 12.41 17.01 -11.78
C ASP A 287 11.83 16.55 -10.43
N TYR A 288 12.43 15.53 -9.81
CA TYR A 288 12.06 15.09 -8.47
C TYR A 288 12.26 16.18 -7.42
N LEU A 289 13.42 16.83 -7.39
CA LEU A 289 13.70 17.92 -6.44
C LEU A 289 12.69 19.06 -6.58
N SER A 290 12.17 19.30 -7.78
CA SER A 290 11.13 20.30 -8.04
C SER A 290 9.81 20.03 -7.28
N THR A 291 9.54 18.75 -6.94
CA THR A 291 8.32 18.31 -6.23
C THR A 291 8.41 18.43 -4.70
N LEU A 292 9.61 18.65 -4.16
CA LEU A 292 9.84 18.77 -2.72
C LEU A 292 9.69 20.22 -2.23
N ALA A 293 9.38 20.36 -0.95
CA ALA A 293 9.45 21.64 -0.26
C ALA A 293 10.90 22.19 -0.27
N ALA A 294 11.03 23.53 -0.25
CA ALA A 294 12.30 24.21 -0.47
C ALA A 294 13.38 23.85 0.58
N ASP A 295 12.98 23.69 1.83
CA ASP A 295 13.85 23.27 2.93
C ASP A 295 14.35 21.82 2.74
N ARG A 296 13.49 20.91 2.28
CA ARG A 296 13.86 19.52 1.97
C ARG A 296 14.78 19.42 0.77
N ARG A 297 14.57 20.25 -0.25
CA ARG A 297 15.48 20.39 -1.40
C ARG A 297 16.86 20.87 -0.95
N ARG A 298 16.93 21.89 -0.09
CA ARG A 298 18.20 22.40 0.45
C ARG A 298 18.93 21.33 1.25
N LEU A 299 18.20 20.57 2.08
CA LEU A 299 18.75 19.44 2.84
C LEU A 299 19.39 18.39 1.92
N LEU A 300 18.70 17.96 0.85
CA LEU A 300 19.28 17.00 -0.11
C LEU A 300 20.51 17.56 -0.85
N GLY A 301 20.62 18.88 -1.01
CA GLY A 301 21.78 19.52 -1.62
C GLY A 301 23.09 19.35 -0.84
N HIS A 302 23.04 18.86 0.41
CA HIS A 302 24.22 18.52 1.20
C HIS A 302 24.77 17.12 0.91
N PHE A 303 24.08 16.32 0.10
CA PHE A 303 24.48 14.97 -0.24
C PHE A 303 24.90 14.84 -1.71
N THR A 304 25.86 13.95 -1.96
CA THR A 304 26.35 13.60 -3.29
C THR A 304 25.97 12.15 -3.63
N ARG A 305 25.50 11.90 -4.85
CA ARG A 305 25.23 10.55 -5.35
C ARG A 305 26.53 9.77 -5.51
N HIS A 306 26.67 8.74 -4.68
CA HIS A 306 27.77 7.80 -4.74
C HIS A 306 27.45 6.64 -5.68
N ASP A 307 26.25 6.06 -5.58
CA ASP A 307 25.89 4.88 -6.39
C ASP A 307 24.38 4.71 -6.63
N LEU A 308 24.02 3.83 -7.57
CA LEU A 308 22.64 3.48 -7.94
C LEU A 308 22.54 2.01 -8.41
N ALA A 309 21.81 1.19 -7.65
CA ALA A 309 21.60 -0.22 -7.97
C ALA A 309 20.12 -0.58 -8.10
N PHE A 310 19.79 -1.59 -8.90
CA PHE A 310 18.46 -2.18 -8.95
C PHE A 310 18.22 -3.04 -7.71
N LYS A 311 17.01 -2.99 -7.15
CA LYS A 311 16.60 -3.78 -5.99
C LYS A 311 15.32 -4.55 -6.27
N VAL A 312 15.38 -5.87 -6.11
CA VAL A 312 14.17 -6.70 -6.05
C VAL A 312 13.48 -6.52 -4.70
N VAL A 313 12.21 -6.14 -4.73
CA VAL A 313 11.36 -5.88 -3.55
C VAL A 313 10.31 -6.99 -3.34
N GLY A 314 9.28 -6.76 -2.52
CA GLY A 314 8.29 -7.77 -2.13
C GLY A 314 7.49 -8.36 -3.29
N VAL A 315 6.74 -9.44 -3.01
CA VAL A 315 6.06 -10.32 -3.99
C VAL A 315 5.36 -9.58 -5.13
N GLY A 316 4.43 -8.66 -4.82
CA GLY A 316 3.65 -7.93 -5.85
C GLY A 316 4.47 -6.97 -6.71
N SER A 317 5.64 -6.55 -6.25
CA SER A 317 6.51 -5.57 -6.92
C SER A 317 7.74 -6.19 -7.60
N VAL A 318 7.94 -7.51 -7.53
CA VAL A 318 9.07 -8.18 -8.22
C VAL A 318 9.05 -7.87 -9.71
N GLY A 319 10.16 -7.36 -10.25
CA GLY A 319 10.28 -6.98 -11.66
C GLY A 319 9.71 -5.60 -12.01
N LYS A 320 8.96 -4.91 -11.13
CA LYS A 320 8.75 -3.45 -11.30
C LYS A 320 10.10 -2.77 -11.11
N ARG A 321 10.38 -1.69 -11.87
CA ARG A 321 11.68 -1.01 -11.74
C ARG A 321 11.79 -0.34 -10.38
N CYS A 322 12.64 -0.88 -9.52
CA CYS A 322 12.94 -0.34 -8.20
C CYS A 322 14.45 -0.21 -8.05
N LEU A 323 14.91 1.01 -7.77
CA LEU A 323 16.31 1.33 -7.56
C LEU A 323 16.56 1.75 -6.12
N VAL A 324 17.81 1.61 -5.68
CA VAL A 324 18.36 2.18 -4.47
C VAL A 324 19.49 3.12 -4.86
N GLN A 325 19.33 4.40 -4.50
CA GLN A 325 20.32 5.43 -4.69
C GLN A 325 21.05 5.68 -3.37
N LEU A 326 22.37 5.54 -3.37
CA LEU A 326 23.23 5.85 -2.23
C LEU A 326 23.74 7.29 -2.38
N LEU A 327 23.34 8.14 -1.44
CA LEU A 327 23.77 9.51 -1.27
C LEU A 327 24.66 9.61 -0.02
N VAL A 328 25.69 10.46 -0.04
CA VAL A 328 26.61 10.64 1.08
C VAL A 328 26.89 12.13 1.31
N ASP A 329 26.88 12.56 2.57
CA ASP A 329 27.20 13.94 2.93
C ASP A 329 28.72 14.17 3.12
N GLN A 330 29.11 15.41 3.43
CA GLN A 330 30.51 15.79 3.68
C GLN A 330 31.16 15.10 4.90
N HIS A 331 30.37 14.44 5.74
CA HIS A 331 30.80 13.72 6.95
C HIS A 331 30.77 12.20 6.76
N ASP A 332 30.66 11.72 5.51
CA ASP A 332 30.58 10.30 5.17
C ASP A 332 29.33 9.62 5.75
N LYS A 333 28.25 10.39 5.98
CA LYS A 333 26.96 9.86 6.45
C LYS A 333 26.08 9.46 5.27
N PRO A 334 25.56 8.22 5.25
CA PRO A 334 24.77 7.71 4.14
C PRO A 334 23.30 8.14 4.23
N LEU A 335 22.69 8.33 3.06
CA LEU A 335 21.26 8.41 2.86
C LEU A 335 20.89 7.49 1.70
N PHE A 336 20.04 6.50 1.96
CA PHE A 336 19.51 5.64 0.92
C PHE A 336 18.13 6.14 0.48
N LEU A 337 17.99 6.51 -0.78
CA LEU A 337 16.69 6.76 -1.42
C LEU A 337 16.27 5.55 -2.24
N GLN A 338 14.99 5.23 -2.21
CA GLN A 338 14.35 4.24 -3.05
C GLN A 338 13.62 4.96 -4.18
N VAL A 339 13.91 4.59 -5.44
CA VAL A 339 13.18 5.05 -6.62
C VAL A 339 12.30 3.91 -7.10
N LYS A 340 10.98 4.08 -7.14
CA LYS A 340 10.02 3.04 -7.55
C LYS A 340 9.20 3.50 -8.74
N GLU A 341 9.11 2.63 -9.74
CA GLU A 341 8.20 2.78 -10.86
C GLU A 341 6.76 2.67 -10.38
N ALA A 342 5.96 3.68 -10.71
CA ALA A 342 4.52 3.67 -10.53
C ALA A 342 3.87 3.31 -11.87
N THR A 343 3.05 2.27 -11.84
CA THR A 343 2.25 1.80 -12.98
C THR A 343 0.77 2.09 -12.69
N ARG A 344 -0.09 1.94 -13.70
CA ARG A 344 -1.53 2.10 -13.53
C ARG A 344 -2.04 1.23 -12.39
N SER A 345 -2.70 1.85 -11.42
CA SER A 345 -3.33 1.15 -10.29
C SER A 345 -4.32 0.08 -10.76
N VAL A 346 -4.36 -1.06 -10.07
CA VAL A 346 -5.38 -2.10 -10.25
C VAL A 346 -6.78 -1.58 -9.97
N VAL A 347 -6.93 -0.64 -9.02
CA VAL A 347 -8.20 0.04 -8.75
C VAL A 347 -8.58 0.91 -9.94
N ALA A 348 -7.66 1.75 -10.43
CA ALA A 348 -7.90 2.61 -11.60
C ALA A 348 -8.11 1.83 -12.92
N ARG A 349 -7.83 0.52 -12.94
CA ARG A 349 -8.14 -0.36 -14.06
C ARG A 349 -9.61 -0.75 -14.11
N TYR A 350 -10.23 -0.97 -12.96
CA TYR A 350 -11.58 -1.53 -12.85
C TYR A 350 -12.63 -0.61 -12.25
N PHE A 351 -12.20 0.44 -11.57
CA PHE A 351 -13.06 1.52 -11.08
C PHE A 351 -12.83 2.79 -11.91
N LYS A 352 -13.93 3.38 -12.39
CA LYS A 352 -13.86 4.58 -13.23
C LYS A 352 -13.66 5.83 -12.37
N SER A 353 -12.46 6.40 -12.42
CA SER A 353 -12.10 7.67 -11.78
C SER A 353 -11.55 8.68 -12.79
N ALA A 354 -11.19 9.87 -12.32
CA ALA A 354 -10.58 10.89 -13.17
C ALA A 354 -9.24 10.37 -13.76
N PRO A 355 -8.90 10.71 -15.02
CA PRO A 355 -7.64 10.29 -15.63
C PRO A 355 -6.44 10.71 -14.79
N THR A 356 -5.51 9.77 -14.58
CA THR A 356 -4.25 10.04 -13.88
C THR A 356 -3.23 10.57 -14.87
N ALA A 357 -2.80 11.82 -14.71
CA ALA A 357 -1.77 12.41 -15.55
C ALA A 357 -0.36 11.84 -15.26
N HIS A 358 -0.10 11.44 -14.01
CA HIS A 358 1.19 10.92 -13.58
C HIS A 358 1.03 9.92 -12.43
N GLU A 359 1.40 8.66 -12.67
CA GLU A 359 1.21 7.55 -11.70
C GLU A 359 2.05 7.73 -10.43
N GLY A 360 3.29 8.23 -10.54
CA GLY A 360 4.11 8.56 -9.37
C GLY A 360 3.48 9.63 -8.47
N ARG A 361 2.91 10.68 -9.06
CA ARG A 361 2.14 11.71 -8.34
C ARG A 361 0.90 11.12 -7.67
N ARG A 362 0.15 10.24 -8.35
CA ARG A 362 -1.00 9.51 -7.75
C ARG A 362 -0.58 8.79 -6.47
N VAL A 363 0.52 8.05 -6.51
CA VAL A 363 1.02 7.31 -5.34
C VAL A 363 1.39 8.28 -4.21
N VAL A 364 2.14 9.34 -4.50
CA VAL A 364 2.60 10.31 -3.49
C VAL A 364 1.43 11.08 -2.87
N GLU A 365 0.50 11.60 -3.67
CA GLU A 365 -0.66 12.33 -3.16
C GLU A 365 -1.61 11.41 -2.38
N GLY A 366 -1.86 10.19 -2.88
CA GLY A 366 -2.65 9.20 -2.16
C GLY A 366 -2.03 8.81 -0.82
N GLN A 367 -0.72 8.57 -0.78
CA GLN A 367 0.01 8.31 0.47
C GLN A 367 -0.11 9.49 1.45
N ARG A 368 0.06 10.74 0.98
CA ARG A 368 -0.08 11.93 1.84
C ARG A 368 -1.51 12.12 2.37
N LEU A 369 -2.52 11.73 1.59
CA LEU A 369 -3.92 11.78 2.02
C LEU A 369 -4.23 10.71 3.08
N MET A 370 -3.74 9.50 2.90
CA MET A 370 -4.11 8.34 3.74
C MET A 370 -3.21 8.14 4.97
N GLN A 371 -1.90 8.33 4.83
CA GLN A 371 -0.91 8.06 5.87
C GLN A 371 -0.86 9.20 6.90
N ALA A 372 -0.65 8.88 8.18
CA ALA A 372 -0.63 9.89 9.25
C ALA A 372 0.61 10.80 9.20
N ALA A 373 1.76 10.24 8.80
CA ALA A 373 2.98 10.99 8.54
C ALA A 373 3.67 10.38 7.32
N SER A 374 4.10 11.22 6.39
CA SER A 374 4.81 10.79 5.19
C SER A 374 6.30 11.11 5.28
N ASP A 375 7.08 10.36 4.51
CA ASP A 375 8.53 10.52 4.40
C ASP A 375 8.92 11.94 3.94
N LEU A 376 10.01 12.48 4.53
CA LEU A 376 10.57 13.81 4.24
C LEU A 376 10.90 14.00 2.75
N PHE A 377 11.29 12.91 2.09
CA PHE A 377 11.77 12.87 0.72
C PHE A 377 10.76 12.20 -0.22
N LEU A 378 9.48 12.11 0.20
CA LEU A 378 8.43 11.59 -0.65
C LEU A 378 8.12 12.57 -1.80
N GLY A 379 8.53 12.21 -3.02
CA GLY A 379 8.33 13.00 -4.24
C GLY A 379 8.19 12.13 -5.48
N TRP A 380 8.02 12.72 -6.66
CA TRP A 380 7.83 11.98 -7.92
C TRP A 380 8.61 12.58 -9.08
N THR A 381 8.82 11.79 -10.12
CA THR A 381 9.52 12.23 -11.33
C THR A 381 9.12 11.42 -12.56
N LYS A 382 9.42 11.97 -13.73
CA LYS A 382 9.37 11.26 -15.01
C LYS A 382 10.76 10.71 -15.29
N GLY A 383 10.84 9.40 -15.47
CA GLY A 383 12.05 8.73 -15.91
C GLY A 383 12.11 8.60 -17.43
N PRO A 384 13.13 7.90 -17.94
CA PRO A 384 13.29 7.60 -19.36
C PRO A 384 12.03 6.96 -19.96
N PHE A 385 11.80 7.22 -21.25
CA PHE A 385 10.68 6.65 -22.04
C PHE A 385 9.28 6.96 -21.48
N GLY A 386 9.14 8.07 -20.74
CA GLY A 386 7.86 8.52 -20.19
C GLY A 386 7.36 7.70 -18.99
N ARG A 387 8.21 6.85 -18.41
CA ARG A 387 7.87 6.07 -17.20
C ARG A 387 7.73 7.00 -16.00
N HIS A 388 6.79 6.68 -15.12
CA HIS A 388 6.51 7.47 -13.92
C HIS A 388 7.17 6.82 -12.70
N PHE A 389 7.85 7.63 -11.89
CA PHE A 389 8.52 7.18 -10.67
C PHE A 389 8.09 8.00 -9.46
N TYR A 390 8.25 7.40 -8.29
CA TYR A 390 8.24 8.09 -7.02
C TYR A 390 9.48 7.72 -6.19
N LEU A 391 9.90 8.64 -5.34
CA LEU A 391 11.07 8.51 -4.49
C LEU A 391 10.68 8.64 -3.02
N ARG A 392 11.39 7.94 -2.14
CA ARG A 392 11.27 8.00 -0.68
C ARG A 392 12.52 7.45 -0.01
N GLN A 393 12.70 7.64 1.29
CA GLN A 393 13.76 6.95 2.02
C GLN A 393 13.61 5.42 1.99
N LEU A 394 14.74 4.72 1.88
CA LEU A 394 14.80 3.27 2.00
C LEU A 394 14.91 2.85 3.47
N ARG A 395 13.91 2.12 3.97
CA ARG A 395 13.97 1.37 5.25
C ARG A 395 14.31 2.22 6.49
N ASP A 396 13.74 3.42 6.65
CA ASP A 396 13.89 4.18 7.91
C ASP A 396 13.02 3.58 9.03
N MET A 397 13.65 2.89 9.98
CA MET A 397 13.01 2.26 11.15
C MET A 397 11.82 1.34 10.83
N LYS A 398 11.78 0.78 9.61
CA LYS A 398 10.62 0.00 9.14
C LYS A 398 10.46 -1.30 9.94
N LEU A 399 9.26 -1.53 10.48
CA LEU A 399 8.83 -2.77 11.12
C LEU A 399 7.75 -3.45 10.29
N SER A 400 7.80 -4.77 10.22
CA SER A 400 6.77 -5.60 9.58
C SER A 400 6.28 -6.64 10.56
N ALA A 401 4.98 -6.90 10.55
CA ALA A 401 4.40 -7.94 11.38
C ALA A 401 4.88 -9.33 10.92
N GLN A 402 5.31 -10.15 11.88
CA GLN A 402 5.72 -11.55 11.65
C GLN A 402 4.50 -12.44 11.89
N ILE A 403 3.61 -12.49 10.91
CA ILE A 403 2.28 -13.12 10.99
C ILE A 403 2.40 -14.60 11.39
N GLU A 404 3.42 -15.28 10.88
CA GLU A 404 3.71 -16.70 11.12
C GLU A 404 4.10 -17.00 12.57
N LEU A 405 4.42 -15.98 13.37
CA LEU A 405 4.78 -16.09 14.79
C LEU A 405 3.65 -15.65 15.73
N MET A 406 2.45 -15.47 15.21
CA MET A 406 1.27 -15.06 15.95
C MET A 406 0.31 -16.24 16.11
N ASP A 407 -0.22 -16.42 17.31
CA ASP A 407 -1.35 -17.31 17.55
C ASP A 407 -2.68 -16.63 17.21
N GLY A 408 -3.79 -17.36 17.36
CA GLY A 408 -5.11 -16.85 17.02
C GLY A 408 -5.52 -15.60 17.81
N GLU A 409 -5.16 -15.52 19.09
CA GLU A 409 -5.46 -14.36 19.93
C GLU A 409 -4.70 -13.11 19.46
N LEU A 410 -3.38 -13.26 19.24
CA LEU A 410 -2.56 -12.16 18.77
C LEU A 410 -2.96 -11.70 17.36
N LEU A 411 -3.35 -12.63 16.49
CA LEU A 411 -3.89 -12.30 15.17
C LEU A 411 -5.22 -11.55 15.26
N GLY A 412 -6.12 -11.89 16.19
CA GLY A 412 -7.35 -11.14 16.44
C GLY A 412 -7.09 -9.70 16.87
N ARG A 413 -6.13 -9.49 17.80
CA ARG A 413 -5.68 -8.15 18.21
C ARG A 413 -5.07 -7.37 17.04
N TYR A 414 -4.24 -8.05 16.24
CA TYR A 414 -3.65 -7.47 15.04
C TYR A 414 -4.72 -7.06 14.02
N ALA A 415 -5.77 -7.87 13.85
CA ALA A 415 -6.91 -7.56 12.99
C ALA A 415 -7.66 -6.31 13.45
N SER A 416 -7.93 -6.18 14.74
CA SER A 416 -8.49 -4.97 15.35
C SER A 416 -7.62 -3.73 15.11
N LEU A 417 -6.30 -3.86 15.25
CA LEU A 417 -5.36 -2.76 14.95
C LEU A 417 -5.37 -2.36 13.46
N CYS A 418 -5.39 -3.33 12.54
CA CYS A 418 -5.49 -3.06 11.10
C CYS A 418 -6.81 -2.35 10.75
N GLY A 419 -7.92 -2.79 11.35
CA GLY A 419 -9.22 -2.13 11.19
C GLY A 419 -9.22 -0.68 11.66
N TRP A 420 -8.51 -0.38 12.75
CA TRP A 420 -8.33 1.00 13.22
C TRP A 420 -7.50 1.83 12.25
N VAL A 421 -6.31 1.37 11.85
CA VAL A 421 -5.46 2.07 10.88
C VAL A 421 -6.24 2.39 9.61
N LEU A 422 -7.00 1.41 9.08
CA LEU A 422 -7.78 1.60 7.87
C LEU A 422 -8.89 2.65 8.05
N ALA A 423 -9.60 2.64 9.19
CA ALA A 423 -10.59 3.66 9.50
C ALA A 423 -9.99 5.06 9.56
N ARG A 424 -8.83 5.21 10.21
CA ARG A 424 -8.12 6.49 10.29
C ARG A 424 -7.69 6.98 8.91
N ALA A 425 -7.13 6.08 8.09
CA ALA A 425 -6.70 6.40 6.73
C ALA A 425 -7.88 6.86 5.85
N HIS A 426 -9.00 6.14 5.88
CA HIS A 426 -10.23 6.50 5.16
C HIS A 426 -10.84 7.82 5.67
N ALA A 427 -10.90 8.01 6.98
CA ALA A 427 -11.42 9.23 7.59
C ALA A 427 -10.57 10.46 7.20
N LYS A 428 -9.24 10.37 7.31
CA LYS A 428 -8.30 11.44 6.96
C LYS A 428 -8.36 11.79 5.47
N ALA A 429 -8.39 10.77 4.60
CA ALA A 429 -8.31 10.98 3.15
C ALA A 429 -9.61 11.53 2.53
N SER A 430 -10.77 11.20 3.10
CA SER A 430 -12.08 11.53 2.52
C SER A 430 -12.85 12.60 3.28
N GLY A 431 -12.63 12.67 4.59
CA GLY A 431 -13.50 13.36 5.51
C GLY A 431 -14.89 12.75 5.68
N LEU A 432 -15.20 11.61 5.05
CA LEU A 432 -16.53 10.97 4.99
C LEU A 432 -16.83 10.05 6.19
N ALA A 433 -16.13 10.23 7.32
CA ALA A 433 -16.29 9.37 8.49
C ALA A 433 -17.74 9.34 9.01
N ALA A 434 -18.44 10.47 8.99
CA ALA A 434 -19.84 10.56 9.42
C ALA A 434 -20.80 9.80 8.49
N GLU A 435 -20.60 9.89 7.17
CA GLU A 435 -21.37 9.15 6.16
C GLU A 435 -21.14 7.64 6.29
N VAL A 436 -19.88 7.20 6.35
CA VAL A 436 -19.56 5.77 6.51
C VAL A 436 -20.06 5.25 7.85
N SER A 437 -19.96 6.04 8.93
CA SER A 437 -20.53 5.69 10.23
C SER A 437 -22.05 5.51 10.16
N GLY A 438 -22.76 6.43 9.48
CA GLY A 438 -24.20 6.31 9.26
C GLY A 438 -24.59 5.08 8.44
N TYR A 439 -23.81 4.77 7.41
CA TYR A 439 -23.95 3.57 6.58
C TYR A 439 -23.75 2.30 7.40
N LEU A 440 -22.64 2.22 8.15
CA LEU A 440 -22.28 1.07 8.97
C LEU A 440 -23.23 0.85 10.14
N GLY A 441 -23.74 1.90 10.78
CA GLY A 441 -24.56 1.80 12.00
C GLY A 441 -23.83 1.13 13.18
N ARG A 442 -24.58 0.55 14.12
CA ARG A 442 -24.07 -0.09 15.35
C ARG A 442 -24.24 -1.61 15.43
N SER A 443 -24.88 -2.23 14.43
CA SER A 443 -25.13 -3.68 14.43
C SER A 443 -24.01 -4.43 13.71
N ASP A 444 -23.90 -5.73 13.98
CA ASP A 444 -22.87 -6.60 13.41
C ASP A 444 -23.12 -7.03 11.97
N ARG A 445 -24.21 -6.60 11.33
CA ARG A 445 -24.57 -6.97 9.95
C ARG A 445 -23.47 -6.74 8.91
N MET A 446 -22.63 -5.72 9.06
CA MET A 446 -21.47 -5.56 8.16
C MET A 446 -20.39 -6.60 8.45
N ALA A 447 -20.09 -6.88 9.72
CA ALA A 447 -19.12 -7.90 10.09
C ALA A 447 -19.57 -9.30 9.63
N GLU A 448 -20.86 -9.63 9.76
CA GLU A 448 -21.44 -10.86 9.21
C GLU A 448 -21.26 -10.96 7.68
N ALA A 449 -21.60 -9.91 6.94
CA ALA A 449 -21.42 -9.87 5.49
C ALA A 449 -19.95 -10.01 5.08
N MET A 450 -19.03 -9.38 5.82
CA MET A 450 -17.59 -9.49 5.58
C MET A 450 -17.03 -10.87 5.93
N VAL A 451 -17.59 -11.57 6.93
CA VAL A 451 -17.25 -12.97 7.21
C VAL A 451 -17.66 -13.87 6.05
N GLY A 452 -18.89 -13.70 5.53
CA GLY A 452 -19.37 -14.45 4.35
C GLY A 452 -18.51 -14.17 3.11
N TYR A 453 -18.27 -12.89 2.82
CA TYR A 453 -17.39 -12.46 1.73
C TYR A 453 -15.97 -13.04 1.88
N ALA A 454 -15.35 -12.91 3.05
CA ALA A 454 -13.96 -13.31 3.25
C ALA A 454 -13.77 -14.81 3.11
N ASN A 455 -14.73 -15.63 3.58
CA ASN A 455 -14.71 -17.07 3.36
C ASN A 455 -14.91 -17.43 1.88
N GLY A 456 -15.94 -16.88 1.23
CA GLY A 456 -16.19 -17.15 -0.19
C GLY A 456 -15.05 -16.71 -1.09
N TYR A 457 -14.41 -15.58 -0.77
CA TYR A 457 -13.26 -15.08 -1.52
C TYR A 457 -11.99 -15.87 -1.20
N ALA A 458 -11.80 -16.36 0.03
CA ALA A 458 -10.70 -17.29 0.33
C ALA A 458 -10.81 -18.60 -0.46
N ASP A 459 -12.02 -19.14 -0.61
CA ASP A 459 -12.25 -20.31 -1.48
C ASP A 459 -11.90 -19.99 -2.94
N GLN A 460 -12.24 -18.79 -3.42
CA GLN A 460 -11.86 -18.36 -4.76
C GLN A 460 -10.34 -18.23 -4.93
N VAL A 461 -9.65 -17.66 -3.93
CA VAL A 461 -8.18 -17.52 -3.93
C VAL A 461 -7.50 -18.89 -4.00
N GLU A 462 -8.01 -19.89 -3.29
CA GLU A 462 -7.49 -21.27 -3.36
C GLU A 462 -7.72 -21.90 -4.74
N ARG A 463 -8.90 -21.71 -5.35
CA ARG A 463 -9.18 -22.15 -6.73
C ARG A 463 -8.26 -21.48 -7.76
N ASP A 464 -8.04 -20.18 -7.62
CA ASP A 464 -7.16 -19.43 -8.51
C ASP A 464 -5.70 -19.84 -8.33
N TYR A 465 -5.30 -20.10 -7.08
CA TYR A 465 -3.97 -20.60 -6.75
C TYR A 465 -3.73 -21.97 -7.38
N ASP A 466 -4.70 -22.89 -7.33
CA ASP A 466 -4.57 -24.21 -7.96
C ASP A 466 -4.43 -24.11 -9.49
N GLN A 467 -5.19 -23.22 -10.14
CA GLN A 467 -5.03 -22.93 -11.57
C GLN A 467 -3.66 -22.33 -11.90
N PHE A 468 -3.19 -21.39 -11.08
CA PHE A 468 -1.85 -20.80 -11.20
C PHE A 468 -0.75 -21.85 -11.03
N VAL A 469 -0.85 -22.72 -10.03
CA VAL A 469 0.10 -23.84 -9.81
C VAL A 469 0.07 -24.80 -10.99
N ALA A 470 -1.11 -25.13 -11.53
CA ALA A 470 -1.23 -25.97 -12.71
C ALA A 470 -0.55 -25.34 -13.94
N ALA A 471 -0.72 -24.03 -14.14
CA ALA A 471 -0.04 -23.29 -15.21
C ALA A 471 1.49 -23.27 -15.05
N CYS A 472 2.00 -23.18 -13.81
CA CYS A 472 3.42 -23.32 -13.53
C CYS A 472 3.93 -24.74 -13.83
N ARG A 473 3.17 -25.77 -13.45
CA ARG A 473 3.55 -27.19 -13.67
C ARG A 473 3.51 -27.60 -15.13
N SER A 474 2.60 -27.03 -15.92
CA SER A 474 2.50 -27.31 -17.36
C SER A 474 3.52 -26.53 -18.20
N GLY A 475 4.22 -25.57 -17.61
CA GLY A 475 5.15 -24.67 -18.30
C GLY A 475 4.49 -23.49 -19.02
N ARG A 476 3.18 -23.24 -18.83
CA ARG A 476 2.53 -22.00 -19.30
C ARG A 476 3.15 -20.77 -18.63
N LEU A 477 3.45 -20.88 -17.34
CA LEU A 477 4.20 -19.89 -16.58
C LEU A 477 5.50 -20.52 -16.08
N GLU A 478 6.61 -19.79 -16.18
CA GLU A 478 7.86 -20.20 -15.54
C GLU A 478 7.92 -19.65 -14.11
N ALA A 479 8.24 -20.48 -13.12
CA ALA A 479 8.38 -20.06 -11.73
C ALA A 479 9.75 -20.47 -11.19
N ARG A 480 10.53 -19.51 -10.70
CA ARG A 480 11.88 -19.72 -10.16
C ARG A 480 12.00 -19.16 -8.75
N THR A 481 12.56 -19.92 -7.82
CA THR A 481 12.82 -19.46 -6.46
C THR A 481 13.99 -18.48 -6.42
N ASP A 482 14.15 -17.75 -5.31
CA ASP A 482 15.33 -16.92 -5.07
C ASP A 482 16.63 -17.75 -5.16
N ALA A 483 16.60 -19.02 -4.72
CA ALA A 483 17.74 -19.92 -4.82
C ALA A 483 18.04 -20.33 -6.27
N ASP A 484 17.00 -20.63 -7.06
CA ASP A 484 17.16 -20.98 -8.47
C ASP A 484 17.76 -19.81 -9.25
N MET A 485 17.28 -18.59 -9.01
CA MET A 485 17.81 -17.38 -9.66
C MET A 485 19.24 -17.06 -9.21
N ALA A 486 19.55 -17.21 -7.92
CA ALA A 486 20.89 -16.95 -7.41
C ALA A 486 21.92 -17.98 -7.90
N ALA A 487 21.49 -19.21 -8.21
CA ALA A 487 22.37 -20.25 -8.74
C ALA A 487 22.98 -19.87 -10.11
N ASP A 488 22.29 -19.05 -10.91
CA ASP A 488 22.81 -18.56 -12.20
C ASP A 488 24.06 -17.67 -12.07
N PHE A 489 24.33 -17.16 -10.86
CA PHE A 489 25.41 -16.21 -10.58
C PHE A 489 26.53 -16.81 -9.73
N ARG A 490 26.39 -18.07 -9.29
CA ARG A 490 27.43 -18.81 -8.57
C ARG A 490 28.32 -19.51 -9.60
N VAL A 491 29.37 -18.83 -10.04
CA VAL A 491 30.49 -19.46 -10.79
C VAL A 491 31.56 -19.91 -9.82
#